data_AF-A0AAE3LB48-F1
#
_entry.id   AF-A0AAE3LB48-F1
#
_cell.length_a   1.000
_cell.length_b   1.000
_cell.length_c   1.000
_cell.angle_alpha   90.00
_cell.angle_beta   90.00
_cell.angle_gamma   90.00
#
_symmetry.space_group_name_H-M   'P 1'
#
loop_
_entity.id
_entity.type
_entity.pdbx_description
1 polymer ?
#
loop_
_entity_poly.entity_id
_entity_poly.type
_entity_poly.pdbx_seq_one_letter_code
_entity_poly.pdbx_strand_id
1 'polypeptide(L)'
;MTEVFARQVLILIGQNNTGKTSFQRHLLNYLCKEDKTRLRTNRSWPVKHQDAPRRFNSIYFANRSYQELRSTLPPIRKYVADALDTGAALTILSSHADASSTLDIEAMYEVSMERGYNPSVAFFSNGFNSYCKMYSKSYNWHERFIISNTRVRPQKNEKELIQSQLKLIAEDFGNLLMRRAALW
;
A
#
# COMPACT_ATOMS: atom_id res chain seq x y z
N MET A 1 11.14 -28.36 -6.27
CA MET A 1 10.28 -27.71 -7.27
C MET A 1 10.65 -26.23 -7.28
N THR A 2 11.14 -25.72 -8.39
CA THR A 2 11.46 -24.30 -8.54
C THR A 2 10.19 -23.61 -9.03
N GLU A 3 9.49 -22.91 -8.15
CA GLU A 3 8.30 -22.14 -8.50
C GLU A 3 8.73 -20.73 -8.93
N VAL A 4 8.22 -20.28 -10.09
CA VAL A 4 8.35 -18.89 -10.54
C VAL A 4 7.22 -18.09 -9.88
N PHE A 5 7.55 -16.96 -9.25
CA PHE A 5 6.57 -16.11 -8.58
C PHE A 5 6.62 -14.68 -9.14
N ALA A 6 5.48 -14.16 -9.60
CA ALA A 6 5.32 -12.73 -9.86
C ALA A 6 5.00 -12.00 -8.55
N ARG A 7 6.00 -11.39 -7.91
CA ARG A 7 5.83 -10.67 -6.65
C ARG A 7 5.53 -9.19 -6.88
N GLN A 8 4.55 -8.66 -6.16
CA GLN A 8 4.07 -7.29 -6.33
C GLN A 8 4.51 -6.39 -5.17
N VAL A 9 4.88 -5.16 -5.49
CA VAL A 9 5.05 -4.08 -4.51
C VAL A 9 4.07 -2.98 -4.85
N LEU A 10 3.29 -2.54 -3.88
CA LEU A 10 2.40 -1.40 -4.02
C LEU A 10 2.86 -0.27 -3.11
N ILE A 11 3.21 0.87 -3.69
CA ILE A 11 3.64 2.05 -2.94
C ILE A 11 2.48 3.04 -2.86
N LEU A 12 1.97 3.25 -1.65
CA LEU A 12 0.92 4.23 -1.37
C LEU A 12 1.55 5.61 -1.19
N ILE A 13 1.29 6.53 -2.12
CA ILE A 13 1.79 7.91 -2.06
C ILE A 13 0.66 8.87 -1.75
N GLY A 14 0.82 9.64 -0.68
CA GLY A 14 -0.13 10.70 -0.35
C GLY A 14 0.25 11.45 0.91
N GLN A 15 -0.30 12.65 1.06
CA GLN A 15 -0.10 13.50 2.23
C GLN A 15 -0.67 12.90 3.52
N ASN A 16 -0.43 13.57 4.65
CA ASN A 16 -1.13 13.27 5.90
C ASN A 16 -2.65 13.43 5.72
N ASN A 17 -3.42 12.64 6.47
CA ASN A 17 -4.89 12.69 6.49
C ASN A 17 -5.61 12.34 5.17
N THR A 18 -4.92 11.78 4.17
CA THR A 18 -5.59 11.30 2.94
C THR A 18 -6.32 9.97 3.10
N GLY A 19 -6.13 9.28 4.23
CA GLY A 19 -6.76 7.99 4.53
C GLY A 19 -5.89 6.75 4.36
N LYS A 20 -4.58 6.88 4.03
CA LYS A 20 -3.65 5.75 3.80
C LYS A 20 -3.72 4.65 4.88
N THR A 21 -3.63 5.04 6.14
CA THR A 21 -3.63 4.10 7.28
C THR A 21 -4.99 3.44 7.47
N SER A 22 -6.09 4.19 7.36
CA SER A 22 -7.45 3.63 7.45
C SER A 22 -7.75 2.70 6.28
N PHE A 23 -7.32 3.04 5.07
CA PHE A 23 -7.42 2.17 3.90
C PHE A 23 -6.68 0.85 4.11
N GLN A 24 -5.42 0.88 4.55
CA GLN A 24 -4.65 -0.34 4.86
C GLN A 24 -5.33 -1.18 5.96
N ARG A 25 -5.92 -0.55 6.98
CA ARG A 25 -6.67 -1.26 8.04
C ARG A 25 -7.90 -1.98 7.50
N HIS A 26 -8.71 -1.30 6.69
CA HIS A 26 -9.89 -1.91 6.08
C HIS A 26 -9.50 -3.04 5.12
N LEU A 27 -8.41 -2.86 4.35
CA LEU A 27 -7.89 -3.89 3.46
C LEU A 27 -7.40 -5.12 4.25
N LEU A 28 -6.69 -4.91 5.37
CA LEU A 28 -6.29 -6.02 6.26
C LEU A 28 -7.51 -6.74 6.81
N ASN A 29 -8.51 -6.01 7.31
CA ASN A 29 -9.71 -6.64 7.85
C ASN A 29 -10.42 -7.47 6.77
N TYR A 30 -10.56 -6.90 5.57
CA TYR A 30 -11.22 -7.57 4.46
C TYR A 30 -10.51 -8.86 4.05
N LEU A 31 -9.21 -8.78 3.73
CA LEU A 31 -8.42 -9.89 3.17
C LEU A 31 -7.90 -10.88 4.20
N CYS A 32 -7.52 -10.42 5.39
CA CYS A 32 -6.87 -11.25 6.42
C CYS A 32 -7.78 -11.60 7.59
N LYS A 33 -9.01 -11.05 7.63
CA LYS A 33 -9.98 -11.25 8.73
C LYS A 33 -9.42 -10.84 10.10
N GLU A 34 -8.59 -9.80 10.11
CA GLU A 34 -8.01 -9.25 11.33
C GLU A 34 -8.72 -7.93 11.67
N ASP A 35 -9.68 -7.98 12.60
CA ASP A 35 -10.32 -6.78 13.11
C ASP A 35 -9.44 -6.13 14.19
N LYS A 36 -8.56 -5.22 13.77
CA LYS A 36 -7.66 -4.50 14.69
C LYS A 36 -7.95 -3.02 14.66
N THR A 37 -8.26 -2.46 15.83
CA THR A 37 -8.35 -1.02 16.04
C THR A 37 -7.03 -0.31 15.69
N ARG A 38 -5.89 -0.96 16.00
CA ARG A 38 -4.54 -0.50 15.68
C ARG A 38 -3.74 -1.55 14.93
N LEU A 39 -3.25 -1.18 13.75
CA LEU A 39 -2.34 -2.00 12.96
C LEU A 39 -0.92 -1.96 13.53
N ARG A 40 -0.30 -3.12 13.68
CA ARG A 40 1.16 -3.21 13.89
C ARG A 40 1.86 -2.84 12.59
N THR A 41 2.89 -2.02 12.67
CA THR A 41 3.71 -1.59 11.52
C THR A 41 4.64 -2.70 11.08
N ASN A 42 5.00 -2.70 9.79
CA ASN A 42 6.03 -3.54 9.21
C ASN A 42 5.83 -5.04 9.44
N ARG A 43 4.63 -5.54 9.16
CA ARG A 43 4.25 -6.94 9.44
C ARG A 43 3.55 -7.59 8.25
N SER A 44 3.89 -8.86 8.02
CA SER A 44 3.19 -9.75 7.11
C SER A 44 2.02 -10.47 7.80
N TRP A 45 0.93 -10.63 7.07
CA TRP A 45 -0.29 -11.28 7.51
C TRP A 45 -0.73 -12.32 6.48
N PRO A 46 -1.22 -13.49 6.91
CA PRO A 46 -1.81 -14.46 6.00
C PRO A 46 -3.12 -13.91 5.43
N VAL A 47 -3.32 -14.07 4.13
CA VAL A 47 -4.61 -13.81 3.49
C VAL A 47 -5.54 -14.98 3.80
N LYS A 48 -6.73 -14.66 4.31
CA LYS A 48 -7.76 -15.63 4.73
C LYS A 48 -9.08 -15.44 3.96
N HIS A 49 -9.10 -14.59 2.95
CA HIS A 49 -10.28 -14.38 2.13
C HIS A 49 -10.61 -15.64 1.33
N GLN A 50 -11.86 -16.08 1.36
CA GLN A 50 -12.29 -17.33 0.73
C GLN A 50 -12.03 -17.36 -0.78
N ASP A 51 -12.13 -16.19 -1.44
CA ASP A 51 -11.93 -16.03 -2.88
C ASP A 51 -10.47 -15.73 -3.25
N ALA A 52 -9.55 -15.71 -2.28
CA ALA A 52 -8.14 -15.44 -2.56
C ALA A 52 -7.51 -16.64 -3.30
N PRO A 53 -6.82 -16.41 -4.43
CA PRO A 53 -6.05 -17.45 -5.09
C PRO A 53 -4.97 -18.00 -4.16
N ARG A 54 -4.66 -19.30 -4.29
CA ARG A 54 -3.67 -19.98 -3.42
C ARG A 54 -2.30 -19.29 -3.38
N ARG A 55 -1.89 -18.64 -4.47
CA ARG A 55 -0.62 -17.90 -4.56
C ARG A 55 -0.66 -16.56 -3.81
N PHE A 56 -1.84 -15.96 -3.64
CA PHE A 56 -2.05 -14.75 -2.85
C PHE A 56 -2.21 -15.07 -1.36
N ASN A 57 -1.19 -15.69 -0.79
CA ASN A 57 -1.27 -16.29 0.55
C ASN A 57 -0.94 -15.30 1.69
N SER A 58 -0.32 -14.16 1.39
CA SER A 58 0.18 -13.25 2.40
C SER A 58 0.37 -11.83 1.88
N ILE A 59 0.25 -10.87 2.79
CA ILE A 59 0.39 -9.44 2.50
C ILE A 59 1.20 -8.77 3.59
N TYR A 60 2.21 -8.00 3.20
CA TYR A 60 2.97 -7.14 4.10
C TYR A 60 2.37 -5.74 4.10
N PHE A 61 2.21 -5.17 5.29
CA PHE A 61 1.81 -3.77 5.48
C PHE A 61 2.87 -2.98 6.23
N ALA A 62 3.34 -1.89 5.61
CA ALA A 62 4.08 -0.84 6.30
C ALA A 62 3.21 -0.11 7.33
N ASN A 63 1.91 0.07 7.03
CA ASN A 63 0.88 0.74 7.83
C ASN A 63 1.07 2.26 8.04
N ARG A 64 2.29 2.72 8.24
CA ARG A 64 2.66 4.15 8.31
C ARG A 64 3.63 4.51 7.20
N SER A 65 3.72 5.79 6.88
CA SER A 65 4.71 6.27 5.93
C SER A 65 6.11 6.13 6.54
N TYR A 66 7.11 5.77 5.74
CA TYR A 66 8.49 5.59 6.25
C TYR A 66 8.99 6.82 7.01
N GLN A 67 8.69 8.02 6.50
CA GLN A 67 9.09 9.31 7.09
C GLN A 67 8.56 9.49 8.52
N GLU A 68 7.40 8.93 8.83
CA GLU A 68 6.80 9.02 10.17
C GLU A 68 7.53 8.17 11.23
N LEU A 69 8.37 7.23 10.78
CA LEU A 69 9.08 6.27 11.63
C LEU A 69 10.59 6.32 11.42
N ARG A 70 11.10 7.26 10.61
CA ARG A 70 12.50 7.30 10.15
C ARG A 70 13.53 7.24 11.28
N SER A 71 13.24 7.83 12.44
CA SER A 71 14.12 7.80 13.61
C SER A 71 14.25 6.42 14.28
N THR A 72 13.31 5.51 14.00
CA THR A 72 13.22 4.17 14.59
C THR A 72 13.45 3.05 13.58
N LEU A 73 13.53 3.38 12.29
CA LEU A 73 13.70 2.42 11.20
C LEU A 73 15.13 2.46 10.66
N PRO A 74 15.60 1.37 10.06
CA PRO A 74 16.85 1.38 9.33
C PRO A 74 16.79 2.37 8.14
N PRO A 75 17.95 2.67 7.53
CA PRO A 75 18.00 3.45 6.28
C PRO A 75 17.04 2.88 5.22
N ILE A 76 16.43 3.76 4.42
CA ILE A 76 15.30 3.42 3.54
C ILE A 76 15.56 2.18 2.67
N ARG A 77 16.75 2.06 2.05
CA ARG A 77 17.07 0.91 1.20
C ARG A 77 17.03 -0.42 1.98
N LYS A 78 17.60 -0.43 3.19
CA LYS A 78 17.56 -1.60 4.09
C LYS A 78 16.12 -1.87 4.55
N TYR A 79 15.37 -0.84 4.91
CA TYR A 79 13.96 -0.97 5.27
C TYR A 79 13.14 -1.65 4.16
N VAL A 80 13.30 -1.22 2.91
CA VAL A 80 12.61 -1.82 1.76
C VAL A 80 13.09 -3.25 1.56
N ALA A 81 14.40 -3.51 1.59
CA ALA A 81 14.94 -4.86 1.46
C ALA A 81 14.38 -5.82 2.52
N ASP A 82 14.34 -5.41 3.78
CA ASP A 82 13.80 -6.19 4.91
C ASP A 82 12.29 -6.46 4.72
N ALA A 83 11.53 -5.48 4.19
CA ALA A 83 10.11 -5.67 3.87
C ALA A 83 9.91 -6.72 2.77
N LEU A 84 10.74 -6.70 1.72
CA LEU A 84 10.69 -7.67 0.63
C LEU A 84 11.15 -9.07 1.05
N ASP A 85 12.11 -9.15 1.98
CA ASP A 85 12.62 -10.41 2.54
C ASP A 85 11.58 -11.17 3.38
N THR A 86 10.46 -10.51 3.74
CA THR A 86 9.31 -11.22 4.33
C THR A 86 8.67 -12.23 3.37
N GLY A 87 8.96 -12.12 2.06
CA GLY A 87 8.46 -13.06 1.05
C GLY A 87 6.95 -13.00 0.83
N ALA A 88 6.29 -11.92 1.29
CA ALA A 88 4.85 -11.75 1.10
C ALA A 88 4.49 -11.70 -0.40
N ALA A 89 3.33 -12.25 -0.76
CA ALA A 89 2.85 -12.23 -2.15
C ALA A 89 2.61 -10.78 -2.65
N LEU A 90 2.17 -9.90 -1.74
CA LEU A 90 2.09 -8.45 -1.96
C LEU A 90 2.78 -7.71 -0.82
N THR A 91 3.62 -6.75 -1.16
CA THR A 91 4.22 -5.81 -0.19
C THR A 91 3.64 -4.42 -0.37
N ILE A 92 2.97 -3.89 0.67
CA ILE A 92 2.44 -2.53 0.67
C ILE A 92 3.37 -1.60 1.47
N LEU A 93 3.99 -0.67 0.77
CA LEU A 93 4.79 0.42 1.32
C LEU A 93 3.98 1.73 1.33
N SER A 94 4.39 2.70 2.14
CA SER A 94 3.70 3.99 2.24
C SER A 94 4.71 5.13 2.34
N SER A 95 4.43 6.24 1.64
CA SER A 95 5.25 7.45 1.66
C SER A 95 4.38 8.71 1.65
N HIS A 96 4.93 9.82 2.16
CA HIS A 96 4.38 11.15 1.93
C HIS A 96 4.60 11.63 0.49
N ALA A 97 3.91 12.71 0.12
CA ALA A 97 3.93 13.29 -1.22
C ALA A 97 4.46 14.73 -1.18
N ASP A 98 5.72 14.88 -0.78
CA ASP A 98 6.45 16.14 -0.63
C ASP A 98 7.90 16.00 -1.13
N ALA A 99 8.63 17.12 -1.23
CA ALA A 99 10.01 17.14 -1.71
C ALA A 99 10.96 16.27 -0.86
N SER A 100 10.79 16.27 0.47
CA SER A 100 11.62 15.48 1.39
C SER A 100 11.46 13.96 1.20
N SER A 101 10.38 13.52 0.56
CA SER A 101 10.09 12.11 0.31
C SER A 101 10.70 11.57 -0.99
N THR A 102 11.36 12.42 -1.81
CA THR A 102 11.83 12.04 -3.15
C THR A 102 12.78 10.85 -3.11
N LEU A 103 13.85 10.95 -2.30
CA LEU A 103 14.86 9.90 -2.15
C LEU A 103 14.27 8.63 -1.53
N ASP A 104 13.25 8.77 -0.68
CA ASP A 104 12.61 7.62 -0.06
C ASP A 104 11.77 6.84 -1.09
N ILE A 105 11.00 7.54 -1.94
CA ILE A 105 10.19 6.94 -3.01
C ILE A 105 11.09 6.32 -4.09
N GLU A 106 12.19 6.99 -4.44
CA GLU A 106 13.20 6.47 -5.35
C GLU A 106 13.75 5.13 -4.84
N ALA A 107 14.20 5.08 -3.59
CA ALA A 107 14.69 3.85 -2.98
C ALA A 107 13.62 2.74 -2.90
N MET A 108 12.34 3.08 -2.64
CA MET A 108 11.25 2.11 -2.69
C MET A 108 11.07 1.50 -4.08
N TYR A 109 11.20 2.31 -5.14
CA TYR A 109 11.13 1.84 -6.52
C TYR A 109 12.36 1.02 -6.91
N GLU A 110 13.56 1.57 -6.74
CA GLU A 110 14.82 0.96 -7.17
C GLU A 110 15.07 -0.39 -6.50
N VAL A 111 14.96 -0.47 -5.17
CA VAL A 111 15.21 -1.73 -4.46
C VAL A 111 14.19 -2.81 -4.86
N SER A 112 12.95 -2.41 -5.17
CA SER A 112 11.94 -3.35 -5.69
C SER A 112 12.33 -3.88 -7.07
N MET A 113 12.76 -2.99 -7.98
CA MET A 113 13.20 -3.37 -9.33
C MET A 113 14.48 -4.22 -9.31
N GLU A 114 15.48 -3.85 -8.51
CA GLU A 114 16.73 -4.60 -8.33
C GLU A 114 16.49 -6.03 -7.87
N ARG A 115 15.43 -6.25 -7.09
CA ARG A 115 15.02 -7.57 -6.60
C ARG A 115 14.01 -8.29 -7.51
N GLY A 116 13.71 -7.74 -8.68
CA GLY A 116 12.81 -8.34 -9.68
C GLY A 116 11.34 -8.33 -9.28
N TYR A 117 10.93 -7.46 -8.36
CA TYR A 117 9.52 -7.26 -8.03
C TYR A 117 8.87 -6.32 -9.06
N ASN A 118 7.54 -6.36 -9.15
CA ASN A 118 6.75 -5.44 -9.96
C ASN A 118 6.26 -4.26 -9.10
N PRO A 119 6.92 -3.08 -9.11
CA PRO A 119 6.47 -1.93 -8.35
C PRO A 119 5.33 -1.20 -9.05
N SER A 120 4.21 -1.09 -8.35
CA SER A 120 3.05 -0.28 -8.69
C SER A 120 2.88 0.85 -7.69
N VAL A 121 2.19 1.91 -8.09
CA VAL A 121 1.94 3.08 -7.25
C VAL A 121 0.45 3.33 -7.12
N ALA A 122 -0.01 3.73 -5.94
CA ALA A 122 -1.38 4.21 -5.73
C ALA A 122 -1.39 5.59 -5.06
N PHE A 123 -2.24 6.47 -5.57
CA PHE A 123 -2.45 7.81 -5.03
C PHE A 123 -3.87 8.00 -4.53
N PHE A 124 -4.08 8.90 -3.59
CA PHE A 124 -5.42 9.22 -3.06
C PHE A 124 -5.95 10.52 -3.69
N SER A 125 -7.16 10.49 -4.25
CA SER A 125 -7.72 11.62 -5.01
C SER A 125 -7.86 12.91 -4.19
N ASN A 126 -8.22 12.81 -2.90
CA ASN A 126 -8.31 13.97 -1.98
C ASN A 126 -6.97 14.64 -1.63
N GLY A 127 -5.85 14.00 -1.97
CA GLY A 127 -4.49 14.48 -1.72
C GLY A 127 -3.58 14.46 -2.94
N PHE A 128 -4.14 14.39 -4.15
CA PHE A 128 -3.36 14.32 -5.39
C PHE A 128 -2.82 15.72 -5.79
N ASN A 129 -1.58 16.01 -5.39
CA ASN A 129 -0.93 17.31 -5.57
C ASN A 129 0.13 17.29 -6.70
N SER A 130 0.92 18.37 -6.83
CA SER A 130 2.02 18.46 -7.81
C SER A 130 3.10 17.39 -7.61
N TYR A 131 3.45 17.06 -6.37
CA TYR A 131 4.41 15.98 -6.07
C TYR A 131 3.86 14.61 -6.48
N CYS A 132 2.58 14.31 -6.24
CA CYS A 132 1.96 13.08 -6.74
C CYS A 132 2.05 12.98 -8.27
N LYS A 133 1.80 14.09 -8.99
CA LYS A 133 1.95 14.14 -10.45
C LYS A 133 3.39 13.91 -10.90
N MET A 134 4.35 14.49 -10.18
CA MET A 134 5.78 14.28 -10.41
C MET A 134 6.13 12.80 -10.25
N TYR A 135 5.88 12.21 -9.08
CA TYR A 135 6.18 10.80 -8.80
C TYR A 135 5.48 9.82 -9.73
N SER A 136 4.25 10.12 -10.16
CA SER A 136 3.53 9.33 -11.16
C SER A 136 4.28 9.24 -12.50
N LYS A 137 4.96 10.32 -12.90
CA LYS A 137 5.70 10.44 -14.17
C LYS A 137 7.17 10.01 -14.06
N SER A 138 7.78 10.14 -12.88
CA SER A 138 9.21 9.92 -12.66
C SER A 138 9.68 8.49 -12.89
N TYR A 139 8.78 7.51 -12.79
CA TYR A 139 9.14 6.09 -12.84
C TYR A 139 8.24 5.32 -13.80
N ASN A 140 8.81 4.24 -14.36
CA ASN A 140 8.11 3.25 -15.18
C ASN A 140 7.37 2.26 -14.28
N TRP A 141 6.44 2.78 -13.47
CA TRP A 141 5.57 1.97 -12.64
C TRP A 141 4.91 0.87 -13.45
N HIS A 142 4.88 -0.35 -12.91
CA HIS A 142 4.13 -1.46 -13.49
C HIS A 142 2.67 -1.04 -13.67
N GLU A 143 2.11 -0.42 -12.63
CA GLU A 143 0.77 0.14 -12.66
C GLU A 143 0.64 1.43 -11.84
N ARG A 144 -0.35 2.24 -12.20
CA ARG A 144 -0.68 3.49 -11.50
C ARG A 144 -2.17 3.48 -11.14
N PHE A 145 -2.45 3.52 -9.85
CA PHE A 145 -3.81 3.53 -9.31
C PHE A 145 -4.18 4.90 -8.75
N ILE A 146 -5.45 5.27 -8.88
CA ILE A 146 -6.07 6.37 -8.15
C ILE A 146 -7.15 5.79 -7.24
N ILE A 147 -6.94 5.91 -5.94
CA ILE A 147 -7.91 5.62 -4.90
C ILE A 147 -8.85 6.83 -4.79
N SER A 148 -10.08 6.66 -5.24
CA SER A 148 -11.13 7.68 -5.30
C SER A 148 -11.73 7.99 -3.93
N ASN A 149 -10.93 8.57 -3.04
CA ASN A 149 -11.37 9.00 -1.72
C ASN A 149 -11.87 10.46 -1.75
N THR A 150 -13.11 10.69 -2.18
CA THR A 150 -13.72 12.03 -2.24
C THR A 150 -13.84 12.67 -0.85
N ARG A 151 -13.66 13.99 -0.75
CA ARG A 151 -13.85 14.72 0.51
C ARG A 151 -15.33 14.70 0.90
N VAL A 152 -15.62 14.30 2.14
CA VAL A 152 -16.96 14.37 2.71
C VAL A 152 -17.22 15.81 3.16
N ARG A 153 -18.44 16.31 2.95
CA ARG A 153 -18.82 17.65 3.42
C ARG A 153 -18.95 17.63 4.95
N PRO A 154 -18.60 18.72 5.66
CA PRO A 154 -18.74 18.78 7.12
C PRO A 154 -20.19 18.52 7.55
N GLN A 155 -20.39 17.50 8.38
CA GLN A 155 -21.70 17.13 8.94
C GLN A 155 -21.55 16.24 10.17
N LYS A 156 -22.63 16.05 10.93
CA LYS A 156 -22.62 15.37 12.24
C LYS A 156 -21.99 13.96 12.21
N ASN A 157 -22.11 13.22 11.10
CA ASN A 157 -21.58 11.87 10.91
C ASN A 157 -20.38 11.80 9.93
N GLU A 158 -19.67 12.91 9.71
CA GLU A 158 -18.56 12.98 8.75
C GLU A 158 -17.52 11.86 8.92
N LYS A 159 -17.09 11.60 10.16
CA LYS A 159 -16.08 10.56 10.45
C LYS A 159 -16.55 9.16 10.04
N GLU A 160 -17.81 8.83 10.32
CA GLU A 160 -18.39 7.53 9.96
C GLU A 160 -18.49 7.38 8.45
N LEU A 161 -18.89 8.43 7.74
CA LEU A 161 -18.95 8.44 6.27
C LEU A 161 -17.58 8.26 5.64
N ILE A 162 -16.54 8.93 6.15
CA ILE A 162 -15.17 8.75 5.68
C ILE A 162 -14.72 7.30 5.91
N GLN A 163 -15.00 6.70 7.07
CA GLN A 163 -14.61 5.32 7.35
C GLN A 163 -15.37 4.32 6.47
N SER A 164 -16.67 4.52 6.24
CA SER A 164 -17.48 3.69 5.35
C SER A 164 -17.01 3.79 3.90
N GLN A 165 -16.71 4.99 3.42
CA GLN A 165 -16.15 5.20 2.08
C GLN A 165 -14.81 4.47 1.92
N LEU A 166 -13.88 4.64 2.87
CA LEU A 166 -12.59 3.96 2.83
C LEU A 166 -12.71 2.43 2.95
N LYS A 167 -13.73 1.94 3.66
CA LYS A 167 -14.02 0.51 3.74
C LYS A 167 -14.41 -0.04 2.38
N LEU A 168 -15.42 0.56 1.72
CA LEU A 168 -15.86 0.12 0.40
C LEU A 168 -14.74 0.15 -0.63
N ILE A 169 -13.97 1.24 -0.66
CA ILE A 169 -12.79 1.37 -1.52
C ILE A 169 -11.75 0.26 -1.25
N ALA A 170 -11.51 -0.08 0.01
CA ALA A 170 -10.58 -1.14 0.37
C ALA A 170 -11.08 -2.54 -0.02
N GLU A 171 -12.40 -2.79 0.07
CA GLU A 171 -13.02 -4.04 -0.39
C GLU A 171 -12.91 -4.16 -1.91
N ASP A 172 -13.26 -3.11 -2.66
CA ASP A 172 -13.11 -3.07 -4.12
C ASP A 172 -11.65 -3.26 -4.56
N PHE A 173 -10.72 -2.61 -3.87
CA PHE A 173 -9.29 -2.76 -4.14
C PHE A 173 -8.81 -4.18 -3.80
N GLY A 174 -9.27 -4.76 -2.69
CA GLY A 174 -8.98 -6.15 -2.33
C GLY A 174 -9.47 -7.13 -3.39
N ASN A 175 -10.67 -6.92 -3.93
CA ASN A 175 -11.20 -7.72 -5.05
C ASN A 175 -10.35 -7.58 -6.31
N LEU A 176 -9.89 -6.37 -6.64
CA LEU A 176 -8.97 -6.15 -7.74
C LEU A 176 -7.65 -6.91 -7.54
N LEU A 177 -7.07 -6.86 -6.34
CA LEU A 177 -5.84 -7.58 -6.01
C LEU A 177 -6.00 -9.09 -6.16
N MET A 178 -7.10 -9.66 -5.65
CA MET A 178 -7.38 -11.10 -5.79
C MET A 178 -7.54 -11.52 -7.25
N ARG A 179 -8.26 -10.73 -8.06
CA ARG A 179 -8.41 -10.99 -9.51
C ARG A 179 -7.08 -10.96 -10.24
N ARG A 180 -6.21 -10.00 -9.91
CA ARG A 180 -4.85 -9.91 -10.47
C ARG A 180 -3.99 -11.09 -10.05
N ALA A 181 -4.08 -11.48 -8.78
CA ALA A 181 -3.28 -12.56 -8.24
C ALA A 181 -3.66 -13.94 -8.78
N ALA A 182 -4.84 -14.08 -9.38
CA ALA A 182 -5.21 -15.27 -10.13
C ALA A 182 -4.40 -15.43 -11.42
N LEU A 183 -3.74 -14.37 -11.89
CA LEU A 183 -2.90 -14.34 -13.08
C LEU A 183 -1.40 -14.36 -12.76
N TRP A 184 -1.01 -14.42 -11.47
CA TRP A 184 0.39 -14.48 -11.03
C TRP A 184 0.97 -15.89 -11.08
#